data_AF-A0A2G9U536-F1
#
_entry.id   AF-A0A2G9U536-F1
#
_cell.length_a   1.000
_cell.length_b   1.000
_cell.length_c   1.000
_cell.angle_alpha   90.00
_cell.angle_beta   90.00
_cell.angle_gamma   90.00
#
_symmetry.space_group_name_H-M   'P 1'
#
loop_
_entity.id
_entity.type
_entity.pdbx_description
1 polymer ?
#
loop_
_entity_poly.entity_id
_entity_poly.type
_entity_poly.pdbx_seq_one_letter_code
_entity_poly.pdbx_strand_id
1 'polypeptide(L)'
;MAQWLTDCQMSSTMWSNCLFSLKNSLFSVVYNEDQQRFDAHDWSGRRVDAMIRFPSSAVVAAIRAVPTACDTKKTIVVLADKAIFSIAFGLTDMVS
;
A
#
# COMPACT_ATOMS: atom_id res chain seq x y z
N MET A 1 20.60 -14.65 -22.74
CA MET A 1 20.01 -14.46 -21.39
C MET A 1 19.64 -13.00 -21.27
N ALA A 2 18.35 -12.68 -21.12
CA ALA A 2 17.91 -11.30 -20.95
C ALA A 2 18.10 -10.92 -19.48
N GLN A 3 19.00 -9.97 -19.22
CA GLN A 3 19.18 -9.39 -17.90
C GLN A 3 18.11 -8.32 -17.70
N TRP A 4 17.28 -8.46 -16.66
CA TRP A 4 16.33 -7.42 -16.29
C TRP A 4 17.11 -6.19 -15.82
N LEU A 5 17.13 -5.13 -16.62
CA LEU A 5 17.57 -3.81 -16.17
C LEU A 5 16.43 -3.19 -15.37
N THR A 6 16.65 -3.01 -14.07
CA THR A 6 15.72 -2.28 -13.20
C THR A 6 16.33 -0.91 -12.93
N ASP A 7 16.08 0.05 -13.82
CA ASP A 7 16.37 1.45 -13.53
C ASP A 7 15.27 2.01 -12.63
N CYS A 8 15.56 2.08 -11.33
CA CYS A 8 14.76 2.85 -10.39
C CYS A 8 15.36 4.26 -10.32
N GLN A 9 14.85 5.17 -11.15
CA GLN A 9 15.06 6.61 -10.92
C GLN A 9 13.88 7.16 -10.12
N MET A 10 14.12 7.43 -8.84
CA MET A 10 13.15 8.12 -7.99
C MET A 10 13.73 9.48 -7.61
N SER A 11 13.30 10.53 -8.31
CA SER A 11 13.57 11.91 -7.92
C SER A 11 12.49 12.88 -8.43
N SER A 12 11.32 12.85 -7.78
CA SER A 12 10.57 14.07 -7.38
C SER A 12 9.40 13.72 -6.43
N THR A 13 9.71 13.55 -5.15
CA THR A 13 8.98 14.06 -3.96
C THR A 13 7.43 14.21 -3.93
N MET A 14 6.59 13.26 -4.38
CA MET A 14 5.15 13.29 -3.99
C MET A 14 4.45 11.93 -3.86
N TRP A 15 5.14 10.80 -4.09
CA TRP A 15 4.50 9.49 -4.02
C TRP A 15 5.16 8.61 -2.98
N SER A 16 4.43 8.39 -1.87
CA SER A 16 4.72 7.32 -0.94
C SER A 16 3.97 6.06 -1.38
N ASN A 17 4.67 4.94 -1.47
CA ASN A 17 4.08 3.66 -1.84
C ASN A 17 4.63 2.51 -0.99
N CYS A 18 3.87 1.42 -0.93
CA CYS A 18 4.28 0.19 -0.28
C CYS A 18 3.81 -1.02 -1.08
N LEU A 19 4.70 -2.00 -1.27
CA LEU A 19 4.39 -3.29 -1.91
C LEU A 19 4.36 -4.38 -0.82
N PHE A 20 3.35 -5.24 -0.84
CA PHE A 20 3.20 -6.34 0.11
C PHE A 20 2.45 -7.52 -0.50
N SER A 21 2.56 -8.69 0.12
CA SER A 21 1.87 -9.90 -0.32
C SER A 21 0.74 -10.30 0.62
N LEU A 22 -0.34 -10.85 0.07
CA LEU A 22 -1.41 -11.56 0.80
C LEU A 22 -1.75 -12.87 0.08
N LYS A 23 -1.70 -14.01 0.77
CA LYS A 23 -2.10 -15.35 0.27
C LYS A 23 -1.68 -15.61 -1.19
N ASN A 24 -0.39 -15.42 -1.49
CA ASN A 24 0.21 -15.59 -2.83
C ASN A 24 -0.18 -14.57 -3.91
N SER A 25 -0.86 -13.49 -3.54
CA SER A 25 -1.11 -12.33 -4.41
C SER A 25 -0.24 -11.14 -3.99
N LEU A 26 0.10 -10.30 -4.96
CA LEU A 26 0.91 -9.10 -4.78
C LEU A 26 0.00 -7.86 -4.79
N PHE A 27 0.17 -7.00 -3.79
CA PHE A 27 -0.60 -5.78 -3.61
C PHE A 27 0.32 -4.60 -3.45
N SER A 28 -0.11 -3.42 -3.93
CA SER A 28 0.55 -2.16 -3.61
C SER A 28 -0.44 -1.16 -3.03
N VAL A 29 0.03 -0.30 -2.14
CA VAL A 29 -0.69 0.88 -1.69
C VAL A 29 0.10 2.11 -2.10
N VAL A 30 -0.58 3.06 -2.72
CA VAL A 30 -0.02 4.35 -3.16
C VAL A 30 -0.81 5.45 -2.48
N TYR A 31 -0.12 6.44 -1.93
CA TYR A 31 -0.75 7.66 -1.46
C TYR A 31 -0.86 8.66 -2.60
N ASN A 32 -2.09 9.13 -2.85
CA ASN A 32 -2.40 10.18 -3.78
C ASN A 32 -2.56 11.49 -2.98
N GLU A 33 -1.55 12.35 -3.08
CA GLU A 33 -1.49 13.64 -2.38
C GLU A 33 -2.62 14.59 -2.82
N ASP A 34 -2.91 14.67 -4.13
CA ASP A 34 -3.94 15.56 -4.68
C ASP A 34 -5.33 15.23 -4.14
N GLN A 35 -5.60 13.96 -3.92
CA GLN A 35 -6.91 13.46 -3.49
C GLN A 35 -6.97 13.09 -2.00
N GLN A 36 -5.85 13.23 -1.27
CA GLN A 36 -5.74 12.87 0.15
C GLN A 36 -6.28 11.46 0.43
N ARG A 37 -5.87 10.47 -0.37
CA ARG A 37 -6.36 9.10 -0.28
C ARG A 37 -5.28 8.06 -0.57
N PHE A 38 -5.51 6.84 -0.12
CA PHE A 38 -4.71 5.68 -0.48
C PHE A 38 -5.42 4.85 -1.53
N ASP A 39 -4.72 4.54 -2.61
CA ASP A 39 -5.18 3.65 -3.66
C ASP A 39 -4.44 2.31 -3.51
N ALA A 40 -5.19 1.24 -3.29
CA ALA A 40 -4.70 -0.11 -3.11
C ALA A 40 -4.98 -0.94 -4.36
N HIS A 41 -3.93 -1.47 -4.97
CA HIS A 41 -3.98 -2.19 -6.23
C HIS A 41 -3.69 -3.68 -6.03
N ASP A 42 -4.48 -4.52 -6.69
CA ASP A 42 -4.26 -5.98 -6.78
C ASP A 42 -3.59 -6.32 -8.11
N TRP A 43 -2.30 -6.63 -8.07
CA TRP A 43 -1.52 -6.97 -9.26
C TRP A 43 -1.89 -8.33 -9.87
N SER A 44 -2.69 -9.15 -9.16
CA SER A 44 -3.22 -10.39 -9.72
C SER A 44 -4.42 -10.16 -10.66
N GLY A 45 -4.98 -8.93 -10.69
CA GLY A 45 -6.14 -8.56 -11.50
C GLY A 45 -7.43 -9.29 -11.11
N ARG A 46 -7.44 -9.99 -9.97
CA ARG A 46 -8.59 -10.77 -9.49
C ARG A 46 -9.58 -9.91 -8.71
N ARG A 47 -9.10 -8.83 -8.10
CA ARG A 47 -9.90 -7.89 -7.31
C ARG A 47 -9.83 -6.51 -7.95
N VAL A 48 -10.92 -5.76 -7.78
CA VAL A 48 -10.96 -4.35 -8.14
C VAL A 48 -10.09 -3.56 -7.16
N ASP A 49 -9.41 -2.54 -7.66
CA ASP A 49 -8.67 -1.60 -6.84
C ASP A 49 -9.55 -1.00 -5.74
N ALA A 50 -8.99 -0.84 -4.56
CA ALA A 50 -9.68 -0.28 -3.41
C ALA A 50 -9.17 1.13 -3.11
N MET A 51 -10.09 2.04 -2.83
CA MET A 51 -9.77 3.42 -2.45
C MET A 51 -10.10 3.62 -0.97
N ILE A 52 -9.13 4.12 -0.21
CA ILE A 52 -9.27 4.38 1.22
C ILE A 52 -9.10 5.89 1.42
N ARG A 53 -10.19 6.56 1.79
CA ARG A 53 -10.15 7.98 2.13
C ARG A 53 -9.44 8.16 3.46
N PHE A 54 -8.47 9.07 3.48
CA PHE A 54 -7.70 9.37 4.66
C PHE A 54 -8.18 10.70 5.24
N PRO A 55 -8.77 10.73 6.46
CA PRO A 55 -9.42 11.92 7.01
C PRO A 55 -8.43 12.94 7.60
N SER A 56 -7.18 12.99 7.12
CA SER A 56 -6.15 13.83 7.71
C SER A 56 -5.48 14.68 6.65
N SER A 57 -5.31 15.98 6.94
CA SER A 57 -4.49 16.90 6.15
C SER A 57 -2.99 16.78 6.48
N ALA A 58 -2.58 15.70 7.16
CA ALA A 58 -1.20 15.47 7.56
C ALA A 58 -0.34 15.08 6.37
N VAL A 59 0.91 15.53 6.35
CA VAL A 59 1.84 15.24 5.27
C VAL A 59 2.40 13.83 5.50
N VAL A 60 2.12 12.92 4.58
CA VAL A 60 2.63 11.54 4.64
C VAL A 60 4.10 11.53 4.26
N ALA A 61 4.96 11.15 5.22
CA ALA A 61 6.39 11.04 5.02
C ALA A 61 6.82 9.65 4.54
N ALA A 62 6.13 8.59 4.99
CA ALA A 62 6.42 7.23 4.58
C ALA A 62 5.23 6.28 4.78
N ILE A 63 5.20 5.22 3.98
CA ILE A 63 4.27 4.10 4.11
C ILE A 63 5.06 2.81 4.16
N ARG A 64 4.79 1.94 5.14
CA ARG A 64 5.51 0.67 5.31
C ARG A 64 4.55 -0.45 5.71
N ALA A 65 4.69 -1.60 5.06
CA ALA A 65 4.07 -2.83 5.54
C ALA A 65 4.86 -3.34 6.74
N VAL A 66 4.14 -3.72 7.79
CA VAL A 66 4.73 -4.29 9.00
C VAL A 66 4.63 -5.81 8.91
N PRO A 67 5.67 -6.56 9.37
CA PRO A 67 5.56 -8.01 9.48
C PRO A 67 4.33 -8.41 10.28
N THR A 68 3.51 -9.29 9.70
CA THR A 68 2.38 -9.93 10.38
C THR A 68 2.54 -11.44 10.24
N ALA A 69 2.21 -12.18 11.30
CA ALA A 69 2.25 -13.65 11.30
C ALA A 69 1.14 -14.29 10.44
N CYS A 70 0.26 -13.47 9.85
CA CYS A 70 -0.88 -13.88 9.05
C CYS A 70 -0.64 -13.50 7.58
N ASP A 71 -0.80 -14.46 6.67
CA ASP A 71 -0.62 -14.20 5.23
C ASP A 71 -1.89 -13.67 4.57
N THR A 72 -3.04 -13.73 5.24
CA THR A 72 -4.29 -13.18 4.72
C THR A 72 -4.58 -11.77 5.22
N LYS A 73 -3.75 -11.24 6.14
CA LYS A 73 -3.86 -9.88 6.68
C LYS A 73 -2.49 -9.21 6.81
N LYS A 74 -2.39 -7.96 6.39
CA LYS A 74 -1.19 -7.12 6.53
C LYS A 74 -1.58 -5.81 7.18
N THR A 75 -0.70 -5.29 8.02
CA THR A 75 -0.85 -3.96 8.59
C THR A 75 0.11 -3.04 7.87
N ILE A 76 -0.39 -1.91 7.39
CA ILE A 76 0.40 -0.85 6.79
C ILE A 76 0.44 0.31 7.77
N VAL A 77 1.64 0.74 8.12
CA VAL A 77 1.87 1.92 8.93
C VAL A 77 2.19 3.10 8.03
N VAL A 78 1.47 4.19 8.26
CA VAL A 78 1.68 5.48 7.62
C VAL A 78 2.30 6.42 8.65
N LEU A 79 3.51 6.87 8.35
CA LEU A 79 4.20 7.90 9.14
C LEU A 79 3.86 9.25 8.53
N ALA A 80 3.17 10.09 9.29
CA ALA A 80 2.88 11.46 8.94
C ALA A 80 3.51 12.43 9.97
N ASP A 81 3.68 13.69 9.58
CA ASP A 81 4.34 14.73 10.37
C ASP A 81 3.82 14.87 11.82
N LYS A 82 2.52 14.63 12.04
CA LYS A 82 1.86 14.80 13.34
C LYS A 82 1.21 13.54 13.90
N ALA A 83 1.30 12.41 13.19
CA ALA A 83 0.59 11.21 13.57
C ALA A 83 1.17 9.94 12.91
N ILE A 84 0.93 8.81 13.57
CA ILE A 84 1.18 7.48 13.01
C ILE A 84 -0.18 6.81 12.84
N PHE A 85 -0.47 6.34 11.63
CA PHE A 85 -1.70 5.63 11.32
C PHE A 85 -1.39 4.17 11.01
N SER A 86 -2.28 3.28 11.43
CA SER A 86 -2.19 1.86 11.18
C SER A 86 -3.43 1.43 10.40
N ILE A 87 -3.23 0.96 9.17
CA ILE A 87 -4.29 0.54 8.26
C ILE A 87 -4.19 -0.98 8.10
N ALA A 88 -5.25 -1.69 8.50
CA ALA A 88 -5.32 -3.13 8.34
C ALA A 88 -5.88 -3.47 6.95
N PHE A 89 -5.08 -4.17 6.15
CA PHE A 89 -5.48 -4.76 4.88
C PHE A 89 -5.67 -6.26 5.07
N GLY A 90 -6.73 -6.82 4.51
CA GLY A 90 -6.97 -8.25 4.62
C GLY A 90 -7.87 -8.78 3.54
N LEU A 91 -7.69 -10.05 3.25
CA LEU A 91 -8.67 -10.83 2.51
C LEU A 91 -9.76 -11.20 3.51
N THR A 92 -10.97 -10.69 3.32
CA THR A 92 -12.14 -11.34 3.90
C THR A 92 -12.25 -12.70 3.23
N ASP A 93 -12.27 -13.77 4.02
CA ASP A 93 -12.77 -15.04 3.52
C ASP A 93 -14.23 -14.78 3.16
N MET A 94 -14.57 -14.83 1.87
CA MET A 94 -15.96 -15.01 1.51
C MET A 94 -16.33 -16.40 2.02
N VAL A 95 -16.89 -16.45 3.23
CA VAL A 95 -17.61 -17.63 3.68
C VAL A 95 -18.91 -17.66 2.87
N SER A 96 -19.00 -18.72 2.07
CA SER A 96 -20.08 -19.22 1.20
C SER A 96 -20.44 -18.38 -0.02
#